data_AF-A0AAV3U0I2-F1
#
_entry.id   AF-A0AAV3U0I2-F1
#
_cell.length_a   1.000
_cell.length_b   1.000
_cell.length_c   1.000
_cell.angle_alpha   90.00
_cell.angle_beta   90.00
_cell.angle_gamma   90.00
#
_symmetry.space_group_name_H-M   'P 1'
#
loop_
_entity.id
_entity.type
_entity.pdbx_description
1 polymer ?
#
loop_
_entity_poly.entity_id
_entity_poly.type
_entity_poly.pdbx_seq_one_letter_code
_entity_poly.pdbx_strand_id
1 'polypeptide(L)'
;MSDDPNKPPKIEFPCPDYPIKVMGTSGPELHTLVVEVFTRHAQDFDAQCITVRDSSKGTFQSLTVTIEATGEAQLQAIFDDLKVSPLVKMVL
;
A
#
# COMPACT_ATOMS: atom_id res chain seq x y z
N MET A 1 32.43 -16.28 5.84
CA MET A 1 31.83 -14.96 6.10
C MET A 1 30.44 -15.01 5.49
N SER A 2 29.46 -14.54 6.25
CA SER A 2 28.04 -14.88 6.23
C SER A 2 27.37 -14.88 4.85
N ASP A 3 26.71 -15.99 4.54
CA ASP A 3 25.65 -16.06 3.53
C ASP A 3 24.34 -15.83 4.29
N ASP A 4 23.86 -14.59 4.26
CA ASP A 4 22.55 -14.21 4.79
C ASP A 4 21.48 -14.59 3.75
N PRO A 5 20.59 -15.56 4.02
CA PRO A 5 19.58 -16.03 3.06
C PRO A 5 18.42 -15.05 2.84
N ASN A 6 18.52 -13.81 3.35
CA ASN A 6 17.49 -12.78 3.20
C ASN A 6 17.87 -11.76 2.12
N LYS A 7 18.24 -12.25 0.94
CA LYS A 7 18.32 -11.44 -0.26
C LYS A 7 17.12 -11.80 -1.13
N PRO A 8 16.03 -11.02 -1.07
CA PRO A 8 14.92 -11.25 -1.97
C PRO A 8 15.42 -11.23 -3.42
N PRO A 9 14.81 -12.06 -4.29
CA PRO A 9 15.28 -12.33 -5.64
C PRO A 9 15.53 -11.01 -6.39
N LYS A 10 16.39 -11.04 -7.41
CA LYS A 10 16.61 -9.90 -8.33
C LYS A 10 15.27 -9.55 -9.02
N ILE A 11 14.47 -8.75 -8.36
CA ILE A 11 13.31 -8.06 -8.92
C ILE A 11 13.94 -6.88 -9.66
N GLU A 12 13.71 -6.79 -10.97
CA GLU A 12 14.09 -5.62 -11.76
C GLU A 12 13.18 -4.47 -11.35
N PHE A 13 13.65 -3.70 -10.38
CA PHE A 13 13.07 -2.42 -10.03
C PHE A 13 13.46 -1.38 -11.08
N PRO A 14 12.55 -0.48 -11.48
CA PRO A 14 11.18 -0.33 -10.98
C PRO A 14 10.19 -1.32 -11.63
N CYS A 15 9.28 -1.88 -10.82
CA CYS A 15 8.09 -2.55 -11.33
C CYS A 15 6.93 -1.54 -11.36
N PRO A 16 6.62 -0.94 -12.53
CA PRO A 16 5.41 -0.16 -12.69
C PRO A 16 4.20 -1.11 -12.60
N ASP A 17 3.12 -0.66 -11.95
CA ASP A 17 1.86 -1.41 -11.81
C ASP A 17 1.85 -2.52 -10.73
N TYR A 18 2.30 -2.20 -9.51
CA TYR A 18 2.12 -3.06 -8.35
C TYR A 18 0.81 -2.71 -7.61
N PRO A 19 -0.24 -3.55 -7.67
CA PRO A 19 -1.49 -3.29 -6.97
C PRO A 19 -1.39 -3.69 -5.50
N ILE A 20 -1.53 -2.72 -4.61
CA ILE A 20 -1.62 -2.88 -3.16
C ILE A 20 -3.08 -2.75 -2.75
N LYS A 21 -3.60 -3.76 -2.07
CA LYS A 21 -4.98 -3.80 -1.63
C LYS A 21 -5.06 -3.59 -0.12
N VAL A 22 -5.52 -2.42 0.28
CA VAL A 22 -5.73 -2.03 1.67
C VAL A 22 -7.19 -2.29 2.04
N MET A 23 -7.43 -3.17 3.01
CA MET A 23 -8.73 -3.36 3.63
C MET A 23 -8.74 -2.75 5.03
N GLY A 24 -9.71 -1.89 5.28
CA GLY A 24 -9.85 -1.22 6.56
C GLY A 24 -11.28 -0.80 6.85
N THR A 25 -11.45 -0.08 7.96
CA THR A 25 -12.73 0.50 8.37
C THR A 25 -13.19 1.48 7.29
N SER A 26 -14.47 1.39 6.92
CA SER A 26 -15.07 2.32 5.97
C SER A 26 -15.02 3.75 6.51
N GLY A 27 -14.51 4.69 5.73
CA GLY A 27 -14.40 6.07 6.15
C GLY A 27 -13.47 6.92 5.29
N PRO A 28 -13.68 8.25 5.26
CA PRO A 28 -12.81 9.17 4.54
C PRO A 28 -11.39 9.18 5.12
N GLU A 29 -11.23 8.87 6.41
CA GLU A 29 -9.93 8.83 7.09
C GLU A 29 -8.99 7.79 6.48
N LEU A 30 -9.50 6.59 6.12
CA LEU A 30 -8.66 5.56 5.51
C LEU A 30 -8.18 5.99 4.11
N HIS A 31 -9.03 6.66 3.34
CA HIS A 31 -8.63 7.18 2.03
C HIS A 31 -7.58 8.29 2.17
N THR A 32 -7.79 9.26 3.07
CA THR A 32 -6.83 10.32 3.35
C THR A 32 -5.49 9.76 3.81
N LEU A 33 -5.51 8.77 4.71
CA LEU A 33 -4.31 8.13 5.21
C LEU A 33 -3.54 7.39 4.11
N VAL A 34 -4.25 6.61 3.28
CA VAL A 34 -3.66 5.95 2.12
C VAL A 34 -3.03 6.98 1.19
N VAL A 35 -3.76 8.01 0.77
CA VAL A 35 -3.21 9.07 -0.09
C VAL A 35 -1.97 9.71 0.53
N GLU A 36 -1.99 10.07 1.81
CA GLU A 36 -0.86 10.74 2.46
C GLU A 36 0.39 9.87 2.55
N VAL A 37 0.23 8.60 2.91
CA VAL A 37 1.32 7.61 2.95
C VAL A 37 1.89 7.40 1.55
N PHE A 38 1.03 7.14 0.57
CA PHE A 38 1.45 6.89 -0.80
C PHE A 38 2.10 8.11 -1.45
N THR A 39 1.57 9.32 -1.26
CA THR A 39 2.20 10.56 -1.74
C THR A 39 3.56 10.82 -1.09
N ARG A 40 3.75 10.44 0.19
CA ARG A 40 5.07 10.53 0.84
C ARG A 40 6.09 9.55 0.28
N HIS A 41 5.66 8.33 -0.04
CA HIS A 41 6.56 7.28 -0.51
C HIS A 41 6.75 7.27 -2.02
N ALA A 42 5.78 7.74 -2.79
CA ALA A 42 5.79 7.78 -4.24
C ALA A 42 5.40 9.19 -4.71
N GLN A 43 6.40 9.94 -5.16
CA GLN A 43 6.24 11.30 -5.70
C GLN A 43 5.34 11.33 -6.96
N ASP A 44 5.36 10.25 -7.74
CA ASP A 44 4.57 10.11 -8.98
C ASP A 44 3.22 9.42 -8.72
N PHE A 45 2.85 9.25 -7.45
CA PHE A 45 1.61 8.59 -7.11
C PHE A 45 0.40 9.48 -7.41
N ASP A 46 -0.45 9.01 -8.32
CA ASP A 46 -1.74 9.60 -8.60
C ASP A 46 -2.82 9.01 -7.69
N ALA A 47 -3.44 9.84 -6.85
CA ALA A 47 -4.59 9.45 -6.04
C ALA A 47 -5.79 8.98 -6.90
N GLN A 48 -5.78 9.28 -8.21
CA GLN A 48 -6.77 8.76 -9.16
C GLN A 48 -6.62 7.25 -9.41
N CYS A 49 -5.44 6.67 -9.18
CA CYS A 49 -5.22 5.23 -9.26
C CYS A 49 -5.79 4.47 -8.04
N ILE A 50 -6.33 5.18 -7.05
CA ILE A 50 -7.00 4.56 -5.91
C ILE A 50 -8.43 4.21 -6.29
N THR A 51 -8.72 2.92 -6.31
CA THR A 51 -10.09 2.42 -6.40
C THR A 51 -10.59 2.08 -5.01
N VAL A 52 -11.48 2.91 -4.47
CA VAL A 52 -12.20 2.60 -3.23
C VAL A 52 -13.42 1.75 -3.57
N ARG A 53 -13.57 0.65 -2.84
CA ARG A 53 -14.71 -0.25 -2.96
C ARG A 53 -15.28 -0.51 -1.57
N ASP A 54 -16.47 0.01 -1.35
CA ASP A 54 -17.26 -0.19 -0.14
C ASP A 54 -17.75 -1.65 -0.06
N SER A 55 -17.70 -2.23 1.14
CA SER A 55 -18.30 -3.53 1.39
C SER A 55 -19.82 -3.39 1.53
N SER A 56 -20.60 -4.40 1.15
CA SER A 56 -22.08 -4.36 1.20
C SER A 56 -22.68 -4.03 2.58
N LYS A 57 -21.90 -4.17 3.67
CA LYS A 57 -22.34 -3.81 5.02
C LYS A 57 -21.97 -2.37 5.44
N GLY A 58 -21.17 -1.65 4.67
CA GLY A 58 -20.70 -0.29 4.98
C GLY A 58 -19.73 -0.19 6.16
N THR A 59 -19.37 -1.31 6.81
CA THR A 59 -18.44 -1.32 7.96
C THR A 59 -16.98 -1.28 7.52
N PHE A 60 -16.68 -1.85 6.35
CA PHE A 60 -15.33 -1.97 5.82
C PHE A 60 -15.29 -1.49 4.38
N GLN A 61 -14.14 -0.97 3.95
CA GLN A 61 -13.85 -0.64 2.57
C GLN A 61 -12.50 -1.22 2.16
N SER A 62 -12.39 -1.58 0.89
CA SER A 62 -11.17 -2.03 0.25
C SER A 62 -10.69 -0.98 -0.73
N LEU A 63 -9.47 -0.49 -0.54
CA LEU A 63 -8.79 0.42 -1.46
C LEU A 63 -7.77 -0.39 -2.25
N THR A 64 -7.91 -0.40 -3.57
CA THR A 64 -6.88 -0.92 -4.46
C THR A 64 -6.05 0.26 -4.94
N VAL A 65 -4.76 0.20 -4.74
CA VAL A 65 -3.82 1.28 -5.05
C VAL A 65 -2.72 0.70 -5.93
N THR A 66 -2.61 1.19 -7.15
CA THR A 66 -1.55 0.75 -8.06
C THR A 66 -0.37 1.72 -7.97
N ILE A 67 0.82 1.21 -7.64
CA ILE A 67 2.03 2.04 -7.57
C ILE A 67 3.20 1.45 -8.32
N GLU A 68 4.17 2.29 -8.64
CA GLU A 68 5.50 1.84 -9.05
C GLU A 68 6.29 1.38 -7.83
N ALA A 69 6.51 0.06 -7.71
CA ALA A 69 7.39 -0.47 -6.70
C ALA A 69 8.84 -0.16 -7.10
N THR A 70 9.49 0.77 -6.39
CA THR A 70 10.92 1.08 -6.59
C THR A 70 11.83 0.18 -5.74
N GLY A 71 11.26 -0.55 -4.79
CA GLY A 71 11.96 -1.47 -3.91
C GLY A 71 11.05 -2.11 -2.87
N GLU A 72 11.42 -3.29 -2.36
CA GLU A 72 10.74 -3.90 -1.21
C GLU A 72 10.77 -3.02 0.03
N ALA A 73 11.83 -2.23 0.23
CA ALA A 73 11.90 -1.31 1.37
C ALA A 73 10.82 -0.21 1.31
N GLN A 74 10.51 0.31 0.12
CA GLN A 74 9.44 1.31 -0.06
C GLN A 74 8.07 0.68 0.20
N LEU A 75 7.82 -0.49 -0.39
CA LEU A 75 6.60 -1.27 -0.15
C LEU A 75 6.44 -1.56 1.34
N GLN A 76 7.46 -2.16 1.97
CA GLN A 76 7.40 -2.51 3.38
C GLN A 76 7.13 -1.29 4.27
N ALA A 77 7.72 -0.13 3.96
CA ALA A 77 7.46 1.12 4.68
C ALA A 77 5.99 1.56 4.53
N ILE A 78 5.44 1.55 3.30
CA ILE A 78 4.02 1.84 3.06
C ILE A 78 3.13 0.86 3.83
N PHE A 79 3.42 -0.44 3.77
CA PHE A 79 2.64 -1.45 4.46
C PHE A 79 2.69 -1.27 5.98
N ASP A 80 3.85 -0.90 6.55
CA ASP A 80 4.00 -0.66 7.99
C ASP A 80 3.26 0.60 8.44
N ASP A 81 3.35 1.70 7.68
CA ASP A 81 2.66 2.97 7.95
C ASP A 81 1.13 2.84 7.79
N LEU A 82 0.68 2.03 6.84
CA LEU A 82 -0.71 1.64 6.74
C LEU A 82 -1.12 0.77 7.93
N LYS A 83 -0.33 -0.25 8.28
CA LYS A 83 -0.68 -1.23 9.32
C LYS A 83 -0.61 -0.66 10.75
N VAL A 84 0.21 0.36 11.00
CA VAL A 84 0.22 1.07 12.30
C VAL A 84 -1.07 1.85 12.53
N SER A 85 -1.79 2.18 11.45
CA SER A 85 -3.05 2.90 11.53
C SER A 85 -4.17 1.98 12.01
N PRO A 86 -4.92 2.34 13.07
CA PRO A 86 -5.99 1.50 13.62
C PRO A 86 -7.17 1.30 12.64
N LEU A 87 -7.21 2.12 11.58
CA LEU A 87 -8.17 2.06 10.50
C LEU A 87 -7.90 0.91 9.53
N VAL A 88 -6.64 0.48 9.37
CA VAL A 88 -6.26 -0.61 8.47
C VAL A 88 -6.40 -1.94 9.19
N LYS A 89 -7.10 -2.87 8.57
CA LYS A 89 -7.26 -4.24 9.06
C LYS A 89 -6.32 -5.21 8.38
N MET A 90 -6.08 -5.01 7.08
CA MET A 90 -5.30 -5.92 6.27
C MET A 90 -4.75 -5.19 5.04
N VAL A 91 -3.54 -5.53 4.63
CA VAL A 91 -2.97 -5.08 3.34
C VAL A 91 -2.50 -6.33 2.60
N LEU A 92 -2.82 -6.42 1.31
CA LEU A 92 -2.37 -7.49 0.39
C LEU A 92 -1.61 -6.91 -0.80
#